data_AF-A0AAD7B226-F1
#
_entry.id   AF-A0AAD7B226-F1
#
_cell.length_a   1.000
_cell.length_b   1.000
_cell.length_c   1.000
_cell.angle_alpha   90.00
_cell.angle_beta   90.00
_cell.angle_gamma   90.00
#
_symmetry.space_group_name_H-M   'P 1'
#
loop_
_entity.id
_entity.type
_entity.pdbx_description
1 polymer ?
#
loop_
_entity_poly.entity_id
_entity_poly.type
_entity_poly.pdbx_seq_one_letter_code
_entity_poly.pdbx_strand_id
1 'polypeptide(L)'
;MATVDALHLLTGAVHTLAGVAPVPGLAAAFTVFHFICSCVRTIRVRQKQLAVLSNVIAQLLSTLQQEFEANRLVPISCVQPLHNLHQLLNDIHKFVQAEKDRSFFKAILLHTAASQVSVIDMFYHRIATATSSFQISSALNIQHMLHDNEQARLADVSALAERFEILEKNHDELRCQQQEYCCYYGVN
;
A
#
# COMPACT_ATOMS: atom_id res chain seq x y z
N MET A 1 14.93 6.83 -9.29
CA MET A 1 14.73 5.37 -9.53
C MET A 1 13.65 4.75 -8.65
N ALA A 2 13.38 5.23 -7.42
CA ALA A 2 12.46 4.59 -6.47
C ALA A 2 10.97 4.47 -6.88
N THR A 3 10.44 5.35 -7.73
CA THR A 3 9.02 5.32 -8.16
C THR A 3 8.72 4.23 -9.19
N VAL A 4 9.74 3.78 -9.93
CA VAL A 4 9.58 2.74 -10.96
C VAL A 4 9.30 1.38 -10.33
N ASP A 5 9.93 1.07 -9.20
CA ASP A 5 9.77 -0.22 -8.49
C ASP A 5 8.35 -0.38 -7.92
N ALA A 6 7.78 0.68 -7.31
CA ALA A 6 6.45 0.63 -6.74
C ALA A 6 5.36 0.46 -7.80
N LEU A 7 5.51 1.14 -8.95
CA LEU A 7 4.61 1.00 -10.08
C LEU A 7 4.73 -0.39 -10.71
N HIS A 8 5.93 -0.97 -10.76
CA HIS A 8 6.13 -2.33 -11.23
C HIS A 8 5.42 -3.35 -10.32
N LEU A 9 5.53 -3.20 -8.99
CA LEU A 9 4.81 -4.05 -8.03
C LEU A 9 3.29 -3.96 -8.20
N LEU A 10 2.74 -2.75 -8.38
CA LEU A 10 1.31 -2.56 -8.63
C LEU A 10 0.86 -3.11 -9.97
N THR A 11 1.71 -3.04 -10.99
CA THR A 11 1.43 -3.62 -12.31
C THR A 11 1.42 -5.14 -12.24
N GLY A 12 2.37 -5.73 -11.53
CA GLY A 12 2.38 -7.16 -11.23
C GLY A 12 1.12 -7.59 -10.48
N ALA A 13 0.76 -6.91 -9.40
CA ALA A 13 -0.41 -7.21 -8.58
C ALA A 13 -1.73 -7.14 -9.37
N VAL A 14 -1.89 -6.12 -10.22
CA VAL A 14 -3.07 -6.02 -11.10
C VAL A 14 -3.04 -7.10 -12.18
N HIS A 15 -1.88 -7.41 -12.74
CA HIS A 15 -1.74 -8.45 -13.76
C HIS A 15 -2.04 -9.86 -13.21
N THR A 16 -1.66 -10.15 -11.96
CA THR A 16 -1.99 -11.41 -11.27
C THR A 16 -3.49 -11.69 -11.24
N LEU A 17 -4.33 -10.65 -11.25
CA LEU A 17 -5.78 -10.76 -11.24
C LEU A 17 -6.43 -10.34 -12.57
N ALA A 18 -5.64 -9.94 -13.56
CA ALA A 18 -6.16 -9.46 -14.84
C ALA A 18 -6.67 -10.63 -15.69
N GLY A 19 -7.90 -10.52 -16.20
CA GLY A 19 -8.49 -11.52 -17.10
C GLY A 19 -9.15 -12.71 -16.41
N VAL A 20 -9.15 -12.77 -15.08
CA VAL A 20 -9.84 -13.83 -14.32
C VAL A 20 -11.22 -13.33 -13.89
N ALA A 21 -12.28 -14.04 -14.28
CA ALA A 21 -13.62 -13.76 -13.82
C ALA A 21 -13.75 -14.19 -12.34
N PRO A 22 -13.97 -13.27 -11.39
CA PRO A 22 -13.99 -13.64 -9.98
C PRO A 22 -15.14 -14.61 -9.69
N VAL A 23 -14.86 -15.66 -8.92
CA VAL A 23 -15.91 -16.60 -8.50
C VAL A 23 -17.01 -15.87 -7.71
N PRO A 24 -18.26 -16.37 -7.76
CA PRO A 24 -19.35 -15.86 -6.94
C PRO A 24 -18.93 -15.82 -5.46
N GLY A 25 -18.92 -14.62 -4.86
CA GLY A 25 -18.44 -14.38 -3.50
C GLY A 25 -17.14 -13.56 -3.39
N LEU A 26 -16.26 -13.60 -4.41
CA LEU A 26 -15.02 -12.80 -4.44
C LEU A 26 -15.12 -11.52 -5.28
N ALA A 27 -16.16 -11.36 -6.09
CA ALA A 27 -16.31 -10.20 -6.99
C ALA A 27 -16.19 -8.84 -6.27
N ALA A 28 -16.80 -8.72 -5.09
CA ALA A 28 -16.72 -7.51 -4.29
C ALA A 28 -15.29 -7.25 -3.77
N ALA A 29 -14.56 -8.30 -3.39
CA ALA A 29 -13.18 -8.21 -2.94
C ALA A 29 -12.23 -7.76 -4.06
N PHE A 30 -12.39 -8.30 -5.28
CA PHE A 30 -11.64 -7.88 -6.46
C PHE A 30 -11.90 -6.41 -6.81
N THR A 31 -13.17 -5.99 -6.72
CA THR A 31 -13.56 -4.59 -6.96
C THR A 31 -12.85 -3.65 -5.98
N VAL A 32 -12.91 -3.94 -4.69
CA VAL A 32 -12.22 -3.13 -3.65
C VAL A 32 -10.71 -3.14 -3.87
N PHE A 33 -10.11 -4.27 -4.24
CA PHE A 33 -8.69 -4.36 -4.56
C PHE A 33 -8.27 -3.43 -5.71
N HIS A 34 -9.03 -3.39 -6.81
CA HIS A 34 -8.73 -2.47 -7.92
C HIS A 34 -8.78 -1.00 -7.47
N PHE A 35 -9.71 -0.64 -6.60
CA PHE A 35 -9.76 0.70 -5.99
C PHE A 35 -8.52 0.99 -5.14
N ILE A 36 -8.09 0.02 -4.31
CA ILE A 36 -6.85 0.13 -3.53
C ILE A 36 -5.67 0.43 -4.47
N CYS A 37 -5.45 -0.39 -5.51
CA CYS A 37 -4.35 -0.18 -6.45
C CYS A 37 -4.42 1.18 -7.14
N SER A 38 -5.62 1.64 -7.51
CA SER A 38 -5.81 2.98 -8.10
C SER A 38 -5.37 4.08 -7.14
N CYS A 39 -5.74 3.99 -5.87
CA CYS A 39 -5.36 4.97 -4.86
C CYS A 39 -3.84 4.95 -4.61
N VAL A 40 -3.23 3.78 -4.44
CA VAL A 40 -1.78 3.65 -4.16
C VAL A 40 -0.92 4.28 -5.26
N ARG A 41 -1.32 4.20 -6.52
CA ARG A 41 -0.59 4.87 -7.63
C ARG A 41 -0.45 6.38 -7.45
N THR A 42 -1.39 7.00 -6.75
CA THR A 42 -1.43 8.47 -6.56
C THR A 42 -0.79 8.94 -5.26
N ILE A 43 -0.51 8.01 -4.34
CA ILE A 43 0.06 8.32 -3.02
C ILE A 43 1.54 8.63 -3.15
N ARG A 44 1.98 9.71 -2.50
CA ARG A 44 3.37 10.21 -2.56
C ARG A 44 4.23 9.80 -1.38
N VAL A 45 3.61 9.48 -0.25
CA VAL A 45 4.27 9.13 1.02
C VAL A 45 3.89 7.69 1.33
N ARG A 46 4.87 6.84 1.64
CA ARG A 46 4.65 5.41 1.91
C ARG A 46 4.13 4.60 0.71
N GLN A 47 4.54 4.99 -0.51
CA GLN A 47 4.01 4.34 -1.71
C GLN A 47 4.51 2.90 -1.83
N LYS A 48 5.77 2.63 -1.47
CA LYS A 48 6.34 1.29 -1.59
C LYS A 48 5.69 0.31 -0.63
N GLN A 49 5.50 0.65 0.65
CA GLN A 49 4.83 -0.29 1.58
C GLN A 49 3.41 -0.61 1.13
N LEU A 50 2.67 0.40 0.66
CA LEU A 50 1.31 0.19 0.16
C LEU A 50 1.27 -0.62 -1.14
N ALA A 51 2.30 -0.51 -1.98
CA ALA A 51 2.46 -1.34 -3.17
C ALA A 51 2.76 -2.80 -2.80
N VAL A 52 3.63 -3.05 -1.81
CA VAL A 52 3.89 -4.40 -1.28
C VAL A 52 2.62 -4.98 -0.67
N LEU A 53 1.88 -4.22 0.16
CA LEU A 53 0.61 -4.65 0.72
C LEU A 53 -0.41 -5.01 -0.37
N SER A 54 -0.49 -4.21 -1.43
CA SER A 54 -1.34 -4.51 -2.59
C SER A 54 -0.95 -5.83 -3.26
N ASN A 55 0.35 -6.09 -3.42
CA ASN A 55 0.83 -7.35 -3.99
C ASN A 55 0.44 -8.56 -3.12
N VAL A 56 0.52 -8.43 -1.79
CA VAL A 56 0.09 -9.48 -0.86
C VAL A 56 -1.41 -9.74 -0.97
N ILE A 57 -2.23 -8.69 -1.07
CA ILE A 57 -3.67 -8.83 -1.29
C ILE A 57 -3.93 -9.54 -2.62
N ALA A 58 -3.21 -9.19 -3.69
CA ALA A 58 -3.36 -9.84 -5.00
C ALA A 58 -3.06 -11.34 -4.93
N GLN A 59 -1.97 -11.71 -4.26
CA GLN A 59 -1.63 -13.13 -4.04
C GLN A 59 -2.73 -13.84 -3.25
N LEU A 60 -3.22 -13.25 -2.16
CA LEU A 60 -4.32 -13.81 -1.37
C LEU A 60 -5.56 -14.06 -2.22
N LEU A 61 -6.00 -13.05 -2.98
CA LEU A 61 -7.19 -13.16 -3.82
C LEU A 61 -7.01 -14.17 -4.96
N SER A 62 -5.81 -14.24 -5.55
CA SER A 62 -5.48 -15.21 -6.59
C SER A 62 -5.51 -16.65 -6.05
N THR A 63 -4.90 -16.89 -4.88
CA THR A 63 -4.95 -18.18 -4.22
C THR A 63 -6.38 -18.57 -3.89
N LEU A 64 -7.18 -17.67 -3.31
CA LEU A 64 -8.58 -17.97 -2.99
C LEU A 64 -9.39 -18.31 -4.25
N GLN A 65 -9.22 -17.55 -5.32
CA GLN A 65 -9.85 -17.84 -6.60
C GLN A 65 -9.51 -19.26 -7.09
N GLN A 66 -8.23 -19.64 -7.08
CA GLN A 66 -7.78 -20.97 -7.50
C GLN A 66 -8.36 -22.09 -6.61
N GLU A 67 -8.43 -21.87 -5.29
CA GLU A 67 -8.97 -22.85 -4.35
C GLU A 67 -10.49 -23.02 -4.48
N PHE A 68 -11.23 -21.95 -4.78
CA PHE A 68 -12.65 -22.02 -5.11
C PHE A 68 -12.90 -22.72 -6.44
N GLU A 69 -12.14 -22.39 -7.49
CA GLU A 69 -12.24 -23.04 -8.80
C GLU A 69 -11.92 -24.54 -8.73
N ALA A 70 -10.96 -24.91 -7.88
CA ALA A 70 -10.61 -26.30 -7.63
C ALA A 70 -11.61 -27.06 -6.71
N ASN A 71 -12.67 -26.40 -6.25
CA ASN A 71 -13.63 -26.93 -5.27
C ASN A 71 -12.99 -27.48 -3.98
N ARG A 72 -11.83 -26.93 -3.59
CA ARG A 72 -11.11 -27.32 -2.37
C ARG A 72 -11.62 -26.58 -1.13
N LEU A 73 -12.32 -25.47 -1.33
CA LEU A 73 -13.01 -24.71 -0.28
C LEU A 73 -14.49 -25.10 -0.21
N VAL A 74 -14.96 -25.50 0.97
CA VAL A 74 -16.37 -25.83 1.20
C VAL A 74 -17.18 -24.53 1.38
N PRO A 75 -18.14 -24.18 0.51
CA PRO A 75 -18.79 -22.87 0.48
C PRO A 75 -19.44 -22.44 1.80
N ILE A 76 -20.09 -23.37 2.51
CA ILE A 76 -20.79 -23.08 3.79
C ILE A 76 -19.79 -22.69 4.89
N SER A 77 -18.60 -23.30 4.89
CA SER A 77 -17.54 -22.97 5.86
C SER A 77 -16.88 -21.62 5.59
N CYS A 78 -17.07 -21.06 4.39
CA CYS A 78 -16.39 -19.86 3.91
C CYS A 78 -17.20 -18.57 4.12
N VAL A 79 -18.46 -18.62 4.55
CA VAL A 79 -19.30 -17.41 4.71
C VAL A 79 -18.67 -16.39 5.66
N GLN A 80 -18.31 -16.82 6.88
CA GLN A 80 -17.70 -15.94 7.87
C GLN A 80 -16.28 -15.49 7.46
N PRO A 81 -15.38 -16.38 6.99
CA PRO A 81 -14.09 -15.97 6.44
C PRO A 81 -14.18 -14.95 5.30
N LEU A 82 -15.14 -15.11 4.36
CA LEU A 82 -15.38 -14.16 3.27
C LEU A 82 -15.87 -12.81 3.78
N HIS A 83 -16.76 -12.81 4.78
CA HIS A 83 -17.21 -11.58 5.43
C HIS A 83 -16.04 -10.84 6.08
N ASN A 84 -15.21 -11.56 6.85
CA ASN A 84 -14.03 -10.99 7.51
C ASN A 84 -13.01 -10.44 6.51
N LEU A 85 -12.78 -11.15 5.40
CA LEU A 85 -11.92 -10.70 4.30
C LEU A 85 -12.47 -9.41 3.68
N HIS A 86 -13.77 -9.34 3.43
CA HIS A 86 -14.40 -8.15 2.88
C HIS A 86 -14.26 -6.94 3.81
N GLN A 87 -14.44 -7.13 5.13
CA GLN A 87 -14.20 -6.08 6.12
C GLN A 87 -12.73 -5.63 6.12
N LEU A 88 -11.78 -6.57 6.09
CA LEU A 88 -10.35 -6.26 6.01
C LEU A 88 -10.01 -5.40 4.79
N LEU A 89 -10.48 -5.79 3.60
CA LEU A 89 -10.22 -5.03 2.38
C LEU A 89 -10.86 -3.63 2.42
N ASN A 90 -12.05 -3.50 3.01
CA ASN A 90 -12.67 -2.19 3.22
C ASN A 90 -11.90 -1.31 4.20
N ASP A 91 -11.35 -1.89 5.27
CA ASP A 91 -10.52 -1.14 6.24
C ASP A 91 -9.22 -0.67 5.59
N ILE A 92 -8.57 -1.53 4.80
CA ILE A 92 -7.38 -1.17 4.01
C ILE A 92 -7.73 -0.08 3.00
N HIS A 93 -8.85 -0.21 2.29
CA HIS A 93 -9.31 0.81 1.34
C HIS A 93 -9.53 2.17 2.03
N LYS A 94 -10.24 2.21 3.17
CA LYS A 94 -10.45 3.44 3.94
C LYS A 94 -9.12 4.05 4.39
N PHE A 95 -8.17 3.22 4.84
CA PHE A 95 -6.85 3.66 5.22
C PHE A 95 -6.09 4.28 4.04
N VAL A 96 -6.03 3.57 2.92
CA VAL A 96 -5.33 4.03 1.71
C VAL A 96 -5.97 5.31 1.14
N GLN A 97 -7.31 5.40 1.15
CA GLN A 97 -8.01 6.61 0.75
C GLN A 97 -7.68 7.79 1.67
N ALA A 98 -7.64 7.57 2.99
CA ALA A 98 -7.23 8.60 3.94
C ALA A 98 -5.77 9.04 3.75
N GLU A 99 -4.86 8.14 3.37
CA GLU A 99 -3.47 8.49 3.04
C GLU A 99 -3.37 9.27 1.72
N LYS A 100 -4.22 8.96 0.74
CA LYS A 100 -4.31 9.71 -0.52
C LYS A 100 -4.78 11.16 -0.29
N ASP A 101 -5.80 11.34 0.53
CA ASP A 101 -6.41 12.65 0.77
C ASP A 101 -5.62 13.49 1.79
N ARG A 102 -4.56 12.94 2.39
CA ARG A 102 -3.72 13.68 3.34
C ARG A 102 -2.83 14.70 2.65
N SER A 103 -2.74 15.87 3.29
CA SER A 103 -1.70 16.83 2.95
C SER A 103 -0.31 16.24 3.22
N PHE A 104 0.65 16.59 2.37
CA PHE A 104 2.03 16.10 2.41
C PHE A 104 2.66 16.22 3.81
N PHE A 105 2.55 17.40 4.45
CA PHE A 105 3.10 17.63 5.79
C PHE A 105 2.46 16.76 6.87
N LYS A 106 1.14 16.54 6.80
CA LYS A 106 0.45 15.67 7.75
C LYS A 106 0.81 14.20 7.53
N ALA A 107 0.97 13.78 6.27
CA ALA A 107 1.43 12.44 5.92
C ALA A 107 2.85 12.18 6.44
N ILE A 108 3.75 13.16 6.36
CA ILE A 108 5.12 13.08 6.91
C ILE A 108 5.11 12.91 8.42
N LEU A 109 4.42 13.80 9.15
CA LEU A 109 4.39 13.76 10.63
C LEU A 109 3.87 12.42 11.16
N LEU A 110 2.93 11.82 10.43
CA LEU A 110 2.35 10.52 10.75
C LEU A 110 3.20 9.35 10.24
N HIS A 111 4.04 9.54 9.22
CA HIS A 111 5.01 8.53 8.79
C HIS A 111 6.01 8.20 9.89
N THR A 112 6.40 9.22 10.66
CA THR A 112 7.29 9.11 11.83
C THR A 112 6.58 8.68 13.10
N ALA A 113 5.24 8.71 13.14
CA ALA A 113 4.48 8.29 14.31
C ALA A 113 4.41 6.77 14.39
N ALA A 114 4.90 6.20 15.50
CA ALA A 114 4.89 4.76 15.77
C ALA A 114 3.51 4.10 15.61
N SER A 115 2.43 4.87 15.81
CA SER A 115 1.04 4.41 15.68
C SER A 115 0.66 3.97 14.26
N GLN A 116 1.29 4.52 13.22
CA GLN A 116 0.95 4.23 11.82
C GLN A 116 1.69 3.01 11.26
N VAL A 117 2.90 2.74 11.76
CA VAL A 117 3.61 1.48 11.50
C VAL A 117 2.79 0.30 12.04
N SER A 118 2.23 0.47 13.25
CA SER A 118 1.34 -0.52 13.88
C SER A 118 0.08 -0.84 13.07
N VAL A 119 -0.47 0.10 12.28
CA VAL A 119 -1.68 -0.15 11.48
C VAL A 119 -1.40 -1.06 10.29
N ILE A 120 -0.26 -0.89 9.62
CA ILE A 120 0.12 -1.75 8.49
C ILE A 120 0.46 -3.15 9.00
N ASP A 121 1.21 -3.27 10.09
CA ASP A 121 1.53 -4.56 10.72
C ASP A 121 0.25 -5.28 11.16
N MET A 122 -0.73 -4.55 11.69
CA MET A 122 -2.06 -5.09 12.00
C MET A 122 -2.76 -5.66 10.74
N PHE A 123 -2.64 -5.02 9.57
CA PHE A 123 -3.19 -5.59 8.33
C PHE A 123 -2.49 -6.90 7.94
N TYR A 124 -1.16 -6.99 8.06
CA TYR A 124 -0.44 -8.24 7.82
C TYR A 124 -0.89 -9.35 8.78
N HIS A 125 -1.10 -9.04 10.05
CA HIS A 125 -1.66 -10.00 11.00
C HIS A 125 -3.07 -10.45 10.62
N ARG A 126 -3.96 -9.53 10.22
CA ARG A 126 -5.32 -9.87 9.78
C ARG A 126 -5.32 -10.69 8.48
N ILE A 127 -4.38 -10.43 7.57
CA ILE A 127 -4.16 -11.26 6.38
C ILE A 127 -3.76 -12.68 6.81
N ALA A 128 -2.81 -12.83 7.74
CA ALA A 128 -2.41 -14.14 8.25
C ALA A 128 -3.54 -14.90 8.98
N THR A 129 -4.42 -14.17 9.67
CA THR A 129 -5.64 -14.75 10.25
C THR A 129 -6.62 -15.20 9.16
N ALA A 130 -6.80 -14.40 8.10
CA ALA A 130 -7.65 -14.76 6.98
C ALA A 130 -7.13 -16.02 6.28
N THR A 131 -5.82 -16.11 5.98
CA THR A 131 -5.24 -17.30 5.34
C THR A 131 -5.46 -18.56 6.17
N SER A 132 -5.31 -18.46 7.49
CA SER A 132 -5.57 -19.56 8.41
C SER A 132 -7.05 -19.95 8.45
N SER A 133 -7.96 -18.98 8.37
CA SER A 133 -9.41 -19.22 8.35
C SER A 133 -9.86 -19.95 7.07
N PHE A 134 -9.19 -19.71 5.95
CA PHE A 134 -9.40 -20.41 4.69
C PHE A 134 -8.55 -21.69 4.55
N GLN A 135 -7.71 -22.02 5.55
CA GLN A 135 -6.78 -23.16 5.52
C GLN A 135 -5.75 -23.10 4.37
N ILE A 136 -5.39 -21.90 3.93
CA ILE A 136 -4.41 -21.65 2.84
C ILE A 136 -3.08 -21.10 3.37
N SER A 137 -2.76 -21.32 4.64
CA SER A 137 -1.55 -20.77 5.27
C SER A 137 -0.24 -21.22 4.61
N SER A 138 -0.22 -22.39 3.97
CA SER A 138 0.94 -22.89 3.21
C SER A 138 1.14 -22.16 1.88
N ALA A 139 0.13 -21.47 1.36
CA ALA A 139 0.19 -20.80 0.07
C ALA A 139 0.82 -19.40 0.14
N LEU A 140 0.89 -18.80 1.33
CA LEU A 140 1.36 -17.42 1.53
C LEU A 140 2.50 -17.40 2.56
N ASN A 141 3.69 -16.97 2.14
CA ASN A 141 4.83 -16.81 3.02
C ASN A 141 4.76 -15.48 3.79
N ILE A 142 4.02 -15.46 4.90
CA ILE A 142 3.80 -14.26 5.73
C ILE A 142 5.12 -13.65 6.24
N GLN A 143 6.12 -14.47 6.57
CA GLN A 143 7.41 -13.96 7.06
C GLN A 143 8.17 -13.21 5.97
N HIS A 144 8.20 -13.76 4.76
CA HIS A 144 8.79 -13.08 3.60
C HIS A 144 8.06 -11.76 3.32
N MET A 145 6.73 -11.76 3.40
CA MET A 145 5.93 -10.56 3.16
C MET A 145 6.15 -9.45 4.20
N LEU A 146 6.35 -9.81 5.47
CA LEU A 146 6.72 -8.86 6.52
C LEU A 146 8.13 -8.29 6.30
N HIS A 147 9.06 -9.13 5.83
CA HIS A 147 10.39 -8.67 5.45
C HIS A 147 10.35 -7.68 4.28
N ASP A 148 9.59 -7.99 3.23
CA ASP A 148 9.41 -7.10 2.07
C ASP A 148 8.78 -5.76 2.48
N ASN A 149 7.82 -5.78 3.41
CA ASN A 149 7.21 -4.58 3.96
C ASN A 149 8.24 -3.69 4.69
N GLU A 150 9.14 -4.29 5.48
CA GLU A 150 10.17 -3.55 6.19
C GLU A 150 11.19 -2.93 5.23
N GLN A 151 11.60 -3.67 4.19
CA GLN A 151 12.46 -3.12 3.13
C GLN A 151 11.77 -1.96 2.40
N ALA A 152 10.48 -2.12 2.09
CA ALA A 152 9.68 -1.06 1.47
C ALA A 152 9.55 0.17 2.38
N ARG A 153 9.44 -0.03 3.70
CA ARG A 153 9.43 1.05 4.69
C ARG A 153 10.72 1.85 4.66
N LEU A 154 11.86 1.16 4.71
CA LEU A 154 13.18 1.79 4.65
C LEU A 154 13.37 2.58 3.35
N ALA A 155 12.91 2.02 2.23
CA ALA A 155 12.96 2.70 0.95
C ALA A 155 12.05 3.94 0.89
N ASP A 156 10.84 3.89 1.47
CA ASP A 156 9.95 5.05 1.57
C ASP A 156 10.54 6.15 2.47
N VAL A 157 11.20 5.78 3.59
CA VAL A 157 11.92 6.73 4.46
C VAL A 157 13.08 7.38 3.73
N SER A 158 13.90 6.60 3.02
CA SER A 158 15.02 7.13 2.23
C SER A 158 14.54 8.11 1.16
N ALA A 159 13.50 7.75 0.41
CA ALA A 159 12.92 8.61 -0.62
C ALA A 159 12.32 9.90 -0.02
N LEU A 160 11.82 9.85 1.22
CA LEU A 160 11.35 11.03 1.91
C LEU A 160 12.50 11.94 2.33
N ALA A 161 13.60 11.37 2.84
CA ALA A 161 14.81 12.12 3.21
C ALA A 161 15.42 12.85 2.00
N GLU A 162 15.56 12.16 0.86
CA GLU A 162 16.04 12.78 -0.39
C GLU A 162 15.17 13.98 -0.82
N ARG A 163 13.85 13.88 -0.66
CA ARG A 163 12.93 14.99 -0.97
C ARG A 163 13.10 16.17 -0.04
N PHE A 164 13.43 15.93 1.23
CA PHE A 164 13.72 17.01 2.17
C PHE A 164 15.00 17.75 1.80
N GLU A 165 16.06 17.04 1.43
CA GLU A 165 17.30 17.68 0.99
C GLU A 165 17.08 18.56 -0.25
N ILE A 166 16.25 18.11 -1.20
CA ILE A 166 15.89 18.92 -2.38
C ILE A 166 15.10 20.17 -1.97
N LEU A 167 14.15 20.04 -1.05
CA LEU A 167 13.37 21.17 -0.57
C LEU A 167 14.22 22.19 0.18
N GLU A 168 15.18 21.73 0.98
CA GLU A 168 16.13 22.58 1.71
C GLU A 168 17.02 23.35 0.74
N LYS A 169 17.62 22.69 -0.25
CA LYS A 169 18.40 23.34 -1.31
C LYS A 169 17.59 24.37 -2.07
N ASN A 170 16.37 24.03 -2.50
CA ASN A 170 15.49 24.95 -3.20
C ASN A 170 15.15 26.17 -2.33
N HIS A 171 14.98 25.98 -1.02
CA HIS A 171 14.71 27.07 -0.09
C HIS A 171 15.92 28.01 0.05
N ASP A 172 17.13 27.46 0.17
CA ASP A 172 18.36 28.23 0.25
C ASP A 172 18.63 29.01 -1.04
N GLU A 173 18.42 28.39 -2.20
CA GLU A 173 18.53 29.05 -3.51
C GLU A 173 17.54 30.22 -3.64
N LEU A 174 16.29 30.02 -3.23
CA LEU A 174 15.28 31.09 -3.21
C LEU A 174 15.66 32.23 -2.27
N ARG A 175 16.24 31.93 -1.09
CA ARG A 175 16.74 32.96 -0.18
C ARG A 175 17.90 33.75 -0.79
N CYS A 176 18.86 33.06 -1.41
CA CYS A 176 19.97 33.71 -2.11
C CYS A 176 19.48 34.63 -3.24
N GLN A 177 18.53 34.17 -4.05
CA GLN A 177 17.95 34.97 -5.14
C GLN A 177 17.18 36.18 -4.61
N GLN A 178 16.40 36.03 -3.53
CA GLN A 178 15.70 37.15 -2.92
C GLN A 178 16.67 38.18 -2.34
N GLN A 179 17.77 37.72 -1.73
CA GLN A 179 18.79 38.60 -1.18
C GLN A 179 19.55 39.36 -2.27
N GLU A 180 19.88 38.72 -3.39
CA GLU A 180 20.43 39.40 -4.58
C GLU A 180 19.45 40.43 -5.14
N TYR A 181 18.15 40.10 -5.20
CA TYR A 181 17.13 41.03 -5.67
C TYR A 181 17.01 42.27 -4.75
N CYS A 182 17.03 42.09 -3.43
CA CYS A 182 17.03 43.21 -2.48
C CYS A 182 18.30 44.07 -2.60
N CYS A 183 19.47 43.45 -2.79
CA CYS A 183 20.73 44.17 -3.03
C CYS A 183 20.73 44.96 -4.35
N TYR A 184 20.09 44.43 -5.41
CA TYR A 184 20.03 45.10 -6.72
C TYR A 184 19.00 46.22 -6.80
N TYR A 185 17.87 46.10 -6.11
CA TYR A 185 16.76 47.07 -6.21
C TYR A 185 16.62 47.99 -5.00
N GLY A 186 17.48 47.87 -3.98
CA GLY A 186 17.54 48.80 -2.85
C GLY A 186 16.28 48.83 -1.99
N VAL A 187 15.51 47.74 -1.98
CA VAL A 187 14.32 47.60 -1.13
C VAL A 187 14.79 46.98 0.19
N ASN A 188 14.97 47.85 1.20
CA ASN A 188 15.13 47.44 2.61
C ASN A 188 13.76 47.27 3.26
#